data_AF-J3DDT3-F1
#
_entry.id   AF-J3DDT3-F1
#
_cell.length_a   1.000
_cell.length_b   1.000
_cell.length_c   1.000
_cell.angle_alpha   90.00
_cell.angle_beta   90.00
_cell.angle_gamma   90.00
#
_symmetry.space_group_name_H-M   'P 1'
#
loop_
_entity.id
_entity.type
_entity.pdbx_description
1 polymer ?
#
loop_
_entity_poly.entity_id
_entity_poly.type
_entity_poly.pdbx_seq_one_letter_code
_entity_poly.pdbx_strand_id
1 'polypeptide(L)'
;MSLKASLRGFFFMLLCALCGAGHAQVFDRLYESSTQITLAQPLQWIAVPRDSIASPDAFATGEFAAAAKRAFQPYTDDTILPTSDTQEVWASFALPTTETLQTWYIRLAGQAVYKVSLYSRDAQGGWQVHAAGEAIAPAYWALRTRVPSFELQSHTDQPQTYYLRFEHRRPITERPMLLTPVEYIDGASRVGVVIGLMWGMFSVLAVLCLAAFSMSRSKVFLWFGAVVITLMFTQLVLIGYGGWRIWPYSVHLNQVMGWVSATVTMAAAAWFCAQASYARDGHPRLYRLLAGVTAGSLLMACVMMVRLDFVPRDLRNLWLALATVAILASLVWISLRGQAWNLLLLIGAAPIGGAALARLSYNAGWVLNVESAQAAGVLSAMVGLLWIFGVLAWRSRAALFSNHRGAALATYDAASGLMLPRIIEARLPAMLLRGRRQKLACGAMMLHWLNQAPSHDEVGDLKRGAALSRIGEILRRAARDVDTVARCDENHFMVLVEGPVSRAVLSEISTKILADCIRASEKQGEADAFTLHIAIWHDTPRAQTAAEVTDLLKIRLHHMAAGTKRPVQFVDSPLEPASAAAEEASRREDLVAKINAIETSHPTLG
;
A
#
# COMPACT_ATOMS: atom_id res chain seq x y z
N MET A 1 -20.93 3.25 -14.73
CA MET A 1 -19.82 3.96 -15.42
C MET A 1 -19.55 5.37 -14.85
N SER A 2 -20.36 5.92 -13.93
CA SER A 2 -20.24 7.32 -13.46
C SER A 2 -19.25 7.58 -12.31
N LEU A 3 -18.89 6.57 -11.50
CA LEU A 3 -17.96 6.79 -10.37
C LEU A 3 -16.52 7.10 -10.81
N LYS A 4 -16.06 6.49 -11.92
CA LYS A 4 -14.70 6.71 -12.47
C LYS A 4 -14.56 8.08 -13.15
N ALA A 5 -15.65 8.60 -13.72
CA ALA A 5 -15.69 9.93 -14.33
C ALA A 5 -15.72 11.04 -13.26
N SER A 6 -16.48 10.82 -12.17
CA SER A 6 -16.52 11.73 -11.01
C SER A 6 -15.15 11.86 -10.32
N LEU A 7 -14.43 10.74 -10.12
CA LEU A 7 -13.12 10.77 -9.48
C LEU A 7 -12.06 11.45 -10.36
N ARG A 8 -12.09 11.23 -11.68
CA ARG A 8 -11.21 11.92 -12.64
C ARG A 8 -11.52 13.41 -12.72
N GLY A 9 -12.79 13.80 -12.73
CA GLY A 9 -13.21 15.19 -12.70
C GLY A 9 -12.80 15.89 -11.40
N PHE A 10 -12.90 15.20 -10.26
CA PHE A 10 -12.44 15.72 -8.97
C PHE A 10 -10.92 15.90 -8.92
N PHE A 11 -10.13 14.90 -9.36
CA PHE A 11 -8.68 15.03 -9.42
C PHE A 11 -8.22 16.06 -10.45
N PHE A 12 -8.92 16.19 -11.58
CA PHE A 12 -8.61 17.20 -12.60
C PHE A 12 -8.99 18.60 -12.12
N MET A 13 -10.13 18.78 -11.44
CA MET A 13 -10.47 20.04 -10.77
C MET A 13 -9.49 20.38 -9.65
N LEU A 14 -9.06 19.40 -8.85
CA LEU A 14 -8.06 19.61 -7.80
C LEU A 14 -6.71 20.02 -8.41
N LEU A 15 -6.29 19.36 -9.48
CA LEU A 15 -5.06 19.68 -10.22
C LEU A 15 -5.16 21.06 -10.90
N CYS A 16 -6.31 21.39 -11.51
CA CYS A 16 -6.56 22.71 -12.11
C CYS A 16 -6.66 23.82 -11.07
N ALA A 17 -7.27 23.57 -9.91
CA ALA A 17 -7.31 24.50 -8.79
C ALA A 17 -5.92 24.72 -8.17
N LEU A 18 -5.05 23.69 -8.21
CA LEU A 18 -3.65 23.78 -7.77
C LEU A 18 -2.74 24.48 -8.80
N CYS A 19 -3.00 24.32 -10.10
CA CYS A 19 -2.27 25.01 -11.16
C CYS A 19 -2.75 26.46 -11.40
N GLY A 20 -3.99 26.80 -11.03
CA GLY A 20 -4.63 28.09 -11.32
C GLY A 20 -4.26 29.27 -10.41
N ALA A 21 -3.31 29.12 -9.48
CA ALA A 21 -2.93 30.18 -8.53
C ALA A 21 -1.47 30.63 -8.66
N GLY A 22 -0.88 30.52 -9.86
CA GLY A 22 0.44 31.07 -10.17
C GLY A 22 0.35 32.52 -10.62
N HIS A 23 0.02 33.44 -9.72
CA HIS A 23 0.15 34.87 -10.02
C HIS A 23 1.64 35.28 -9.97
N ALA A 24 2.04 36.21 -10.84
CA ALA A 24 3.37 36.80 -10.81
C ALA A 24 3.59 37.49 -9.45
N GLN A 25 4.56 36.99 -8.69
CA GLN A 25 4.91 37.52 -7.37
C GLN A 25 5.73 38.79 -7.52
N VAL A 26 5.15 39.93 -7.13
CA VAL A 26 5.81 41.24 -7.08
C VAL A 26 6.20 41.52 -5.62
N PHE A 27 7.37 42.13 -5.39
CA PHE A 27 7.89 42.43 -4.03
C PHE A 27 6.87 43.11 -3.10
N ASP A 28 6.02 43.98 -3.67
CA ASP A 28 5.01 44.79 -2.97
C ASP A 28 3.58 44.23 -3.09
N ARG A 29 3.38 43.04 -3.67
CA ARG A 29 2.04 42.45 -3.87
C ARG A 29 2.07 40.93 -3.95
N LEU A 30 1.45 40.27 -2.98
CA LEU A 30 1.38 38.79 -2.91
C LEU A 30 0.10 38.20 -3.53
N TYR A 31 -1.04 38.85 -3.31
CA TYR A 31 -2.37 38.36 -3.68
C TYR A 31 -3.14 39.45 -4.46
N GLU A 32 -4.08 39.09 -5.34
CA GLU A 32 -4.92 40.10 -6.02
C GLU A 32 -5.65 41.03 -5.03
N SER A 33 -6.04 40.48 -3.86
CA SER A 33 -6.68 41.20 -2.77
C SER A 33 -5.72 41.88 -1.78
N SER A 34 -4.40 41.77 -1.98
CA SER A 34 -3.42 42.41 -1.08
C SER A 34 -3.40 43.93 -1.29
N THR A 35 -3.19 44.66 -0.20
CA THR A 35 -3.00 46.11 -0.25
C THR A 35 -1.68 46.41 -0.95
N GLN A 36 -1.74 47.10 -2.09
CA GLN A 36 -0.54 47.49 -2.81
C GLN A 36 0.21 48.54 -1.99
N ILE A 37 1.43 48.20 -1.58
CA ILE A 37 2.29 49.14 -0.83
C ILE A 37 2.99 50.03 -1.85
N THR A 38 2.75 51.34 -1.79
CA THR A 38 3.53 52.30 -2.59
C THR A 38 4.85 52.57 -1.87
N LEU A 39 5.92 51.91 -2.29
CA LEU A 39 7.26 52.18 -1.76
C LEU A 39 7.71 53.60 -2.08
N ALA A 40 8.43 54.24 -1.14
CA ALA A 40 9.09 55.53 -1.38
C ALA A 40 10.29 55.39 -2.31
N GLN A 41 10.96 54.23 -2.26
CA GLN A 41 11.95 53.82 -3.26
C GLN A 41 11.73 52.33 -3.59
N PRO A 42 11.62 51.97 -4.88
CA PRO A 42 11.46 50.58 -5.27
C PRO A 42 12.67 49.76 -4.82
N LEU A 43 12.49 48.45 -4.70
CA LEU A 43 13.60 47.55 -4.41
C LEU A 43 14.64 47.62 -5.52
N GLN A 44 15.88 47.93 -5.15
CA GLN A 44 17.04 47.94 -6.04
C GLN A 44 18.15 47.06 -5.45
N TRP A 45 19.08 46.60 -6.28
CA TRP A 45 20.16 45.71 -5.86
C TRP A 45 21.49 46.04 -6.52
N ILE A 46 22.59 45.66 -5.87
CA ILE A 46 23.95 45.80 -6.36
C ILE A 46 24.79 44.59 -5.94
N ALA A 47 25.58 44.06 -6.87
CA ALA A 47 26.54 42.98 -6.61
C ALA A 47 27.92 43.56 -6.31
N VAL A 48 28.50 43.11 -5.20
CA VAL A 48 29.70 43.67 -4.59
C VAL A 48 30.65 42.51 -4.26
N PRO A 49 31.98 42.67 -4.41
CA PRO A 49 32.94 41.67 -3.94
C PRO A 49 32.70 41.36 -2.47
N ARG A 50 32.71 40.08 -2.12
CA ARG A 50 32.42 39.63 -0.76
C ARG A 50 33.35 40.32 0.26
N ASP A 51 32.78 40.75 1.38
CA ASP A 51 33.46 41.43 2.48
C ASP A 51 34.11 42.78 2.14
N SER A 52 33.83 43.36 0.96
CA SER A 52 34.33 44.70 0.61
C SER A 52 33.53 45.84 1.23
N ILE A 53 32.30 45.58 1.71
CA ILE A 53 31.45 46.58 2.38
C ILE A 53 31.03 46.06 3.75
N ALA A 54 31.42 46.80 4.80
CA ALA A 54 31.10 46.46 6.19
C ALA A 54 29.79 47.11 6.68
N SER A 55 29.47 48.32 6.21
CA SER A 55 28.28 49.10 6.61
C SER A 55 27.59 49.70 5.39
N PRO A 56 26.25 49.86 5.40
CA PRO A 56 25.53 50.59 4.36
C PRO A 56 26.02 52.03 4.14
N ASP A 57 26.70 52.65 5.11
CA ASP A 57 27.21 54.03 4.99
C ASP A 57 28.15 54.21 3.80
N ALA A 58 28.86 53.15 3.39
CA ALA A 58 29.74 53.17 2.21
C ALA A 58 28.99 53.45 0.89
N PHE A 59 27.68 53.19 0.83
CA PHE A 59 26.83 53.56 -0.31
C PHE A 59 26.36 55.01 -0.23
N ALA A 60 26.21 55.56 0.98
CA ALA A 60 25.76 56.94 1.20
C ALA A 60 26.90 57.97 1.03
N THR A 61 28.13 57.62 1.40
CA THR A 61 29.30 58.50 1.27
C THR A 61 29.81 58.63 -0.17
N GLY A 62 29.28 57.83 -1.11
CA GLY A 62 29.65 57.88 -2.52
C GLY A 62 31.04 57.36 -2.86
N GLU A 63 31.87 56.99 -1.86
CA GLU A 63 33.22 56.44 -2.06
C GLU A 63 33.20 55.19 -2.94
N PHE A 64 32.23 54.30 -2.73
CA PHE A 64 32.09 53.09 -3.53
C PHE A 64 31.43 53.34 -4.90
N ALA A 65 30.44 54.25 -4.95
CA ALA A 65 29.75 54.60 -6.19
C ALA A 65 30.69 55.27 -7.22
N ALA A 66 31.64 56.08 -6.73
CA ALA A 66 32.66 56.72 -7.55
C ALA A 66 33.75 55.75 -8.02
N ALA A 67 34.18 54.81 -7.16
CA ALA A 67 35.25 53.85 -7.47
C ALA A 67 34.81 52.70 -8.39
N ALA A 68 33.56 52.23 -8.27
CA ALA A 68 33.11 51.00 -8.94
C ALA A 68 32.34 51.23 -10.26
N LYS A 69 31.93 52.47 -10.60
CA LYS A 69 30.99 52.75 -11.73
C LYS A 69 29.76 51.82 -11.75
N ARG A 70 29.32 51.36 -10.58
CA ARG A 70 28.17 50.45 -10.44
C ARG A 70 27.06 51.18 -9.69
N ALA A 71 25.94 51.36 -10.35
CA ALA A 71 24.72 51.87 -9.75
C ALA A 71 23.83 50.71 -9.28
N PHE A 72 22.96 50.99 -8.32
CA PHE A 72 21.86 50.11 -7.95
C PHE A 72 20.96 49.85 -9.17
N GLN A 73 20.68 48.58 -9.44
CA GLN A 73 19.80 48.13 -10.51
C GLN A 73 18.41 47.86 -9.96
N PRO A 74 17.33 48.17 -10.70
CA PRO A 74 15.98 47.86 -10.25
C PRO A 74 15.79 46.34 -10.11
N TYR A 75 15.14 45.92 -9.02
CA TYR A 75 14.73 44.54 -8.84
C TYR A 75 13.44 44.30 -9.62
N THR A 76 13.51 43.47 -10.65
CA THR A 76 12.37 43.04 -11.47
C THR A 76 12.01 41.60 -11.16
N ASP A 77 10.85 41.14 -11.62
CA ASP A 77 10.39 39.77 -11.41
C ASP A 77 11.40 38.73 -11.93
N ASP A 78 12.09 38.98 -13.03
CA ASP A 78 13.07 38.04 -13.59
C ASP A 78 14.48 38.16 -12.98
N THR A 79 14.64 38.98 -11.93
CA THR A 79 15.94 39.23 -11.33
C THR A 79 16.40 38.04 -10.48
N ILE A 80 17.50 37.42 -10.92
CA ILE A 80 18.25 36.43 -10.14
C ILE A 80 19.42 37.17 -9.47
N LEU A 81 19.49 37.16 -8.13
CA LEU A 81 20.57 37.84 -7.41
C LEU A 81 21.88 37.04 -7.57
N PRO A 82 22.93 37.61 -8.20
CA PRO A 82 24.14 36.88 -8.59
C PRO A 82 25.13 36.72 -7.43
N THR A 83 24.68 36.10 -6.34
CA THR A 83 25.53 35.76 -5.20
C THR A 83 26.42 34.54 -5.52
N SER A 84 27.65 34.54 -5.03
CA SER A 84 28.63 33.48 -5.25
C SER A 84 29.65 33.43 -4.11
N ASP A 85 30.62 32.53 -4.18
CA ASP A 85 31.70 32.50 -3.19
C ASP A 85 32.53 33.80 -3.15
N THR A 86 32.57 34.55 -4.26
CA THR A 86 33.34 35.80 -4.41
C THR A 86 32.49 37.07 -4.40
N GLN A 87 31.17 36.96 -4.53
CA GLN A 87 30.26 38.10 -4.63
C GLN A 87 29.10 37.99 -3.64
N GLU A 88 28.83 39.10 -2.96
CA GLU A 88 27.62 39.30 -2.16
C GLU A 88 26.72 40.34 -2.80
N VAL A 89 25.44 40.32 -2.45
CA VAL A 89 24.46 41.23 -3.02
C VAL A 89 23.84 42.08 -1.91
N TRP A 90 23.80 43.37 -2.15
CA TRP A 90 23.11 44.34 -1.31
C TRP A 90 21.84 44.79 -2.03
N ALA A 91 20.71 44.75 -1.36
CA ALA A 91 19.45 45.31 -1.85
C ALA A 91 18.99 46.45 -0.95
N SER A 92 18.43 47.51 -1.54
CA SER A 92 17.94 48.69 -0.85
C SER A 92 16.51 49.01 -1.26
N PHE A 93 15.70 49.44 -0.31
CA PHE A 93 14.34 49.93 -0.54
C PHE A 93 13.98 50.95 0.54
N ALA A 94 12.98 51.79 0.29
CA ALA A 94 12.50 52.75 1.29
C ALA A 94 10.99 52.63 1.50
N LEU A 95 10.58 52.54 2.75
CA LEU A 95 9.17 52.52 3.13
C LEU A 95 8.60 53.96 3.13
N PRO A 96 7.30 54.12 2.83
CA PRO A 96 6.64 55.43 2.93
C PRO A 96 6.59 55.91 4.38
N THR A 97 6.49 57.22 4.55
CA THR A 97 6.23 57.85 5.86
C THR A 97 4.79 57.59 6.27
N THR A 98 4.57 57.17 7.50
CA THR A 98 3.24 56.90 8.06
C THR A 98 3.04 57.68 9.34
N GLU A 99 1.91 58.38 9.46
CA GLU A 99 1.55 59.18 10.65
C GLU A 99 1.34 58.32 11.91
N THR A 100 1.02 57.04 11.71
CA THR A 100 0.88 56.04 12.77
C THR A 100 1.95 54.96 12.60
N LEU A 101 2.37 54.35 13.72
CA LEU A 101 3.34 53.26 13.71
C LEU A 101 2.74 52.07 12.94
N GLN A 102 3.30 51.78 11.76
CA GLN A 102 2.94 50.62 10.96
C GLN A 102 4.06 49.58 10.99
N THR A 103 3.69 48.34 11.28
CA THR A 103 4.62 47.20 11.27
C THR A 103 4.52 46.46 9.95
N TRP A 104 5.66 46.14 9.36
CA TRP A 104 5.78 45.36 8.14
C TRP A 104 6.66 44.13 8.36
N TYR A 105 6.43 43.09 7.58
CA TYR A 105 7.24 41.87 7.61
C TYR A 105 7.89 41.63 6.26
N ILE A 106 9.20 41.40 6.27
CA ILE A 106 9.88 40.83 5.11
C ILE A 106 9.97 39.33 5.31
N ARG A 107 9.50 38.57 4.32
CA ARG A 107 9.60 37.12 4.27
C ARG A 107 10.40 36.69 3.05
N LEU A 108 11.31 35.74 3.26
CA LEU A 108 12.01 35.06 2.19
C LEU A 108 11.40 33.66 2.03
N ALA A 109 10.77 33.39 0.87
CA ALA A 109 10.07 32.12 0.64
C ALA A 109 11.01 30.90 0.61
N GLY A 110 12.30 31.12 0.33
CA GLY A 110 13.33 30.09 0.28
C GLY A 110 14.01 29.82 1.61
N GLN A 111 14.18 28.53 1.94
CA GLN A 111 14.86 28.10 3.17
C GLN A 111 16.39 28.07 3.08
N ALA A 112 16.95 28.12 1.87
CA ALA A 112 18.36 27.79 1.65
C ALA A 112 19.25 29.02 1.45
N VAL A 113 18.98 30.14 2.13
CA VAL A 113 19.93 31.26 2.13
C VAL A 113 20.93 31.05 3.26
N TYR A 114 22.21 31.17 2.94
CA TYR A 114 23.29 30.89 3.90
C TYR A 114 23.26 31.92 5.04
N LYS A 115 23.20 33.22 4.70
CA LYS A 115 22.94 34.29 5.66
C LYS A 115 22.32 35.50 4.96
N VAL A 116 21.30 36.09 5.59
CA VAL A 116 20.70 37.38 5.21
C VAL A 116 20.74 38.28 6.42
N SER A 117 21.19 39.52 6.22
CA SER A 117 21.22 40.53 7.27
C SER A 117 20.42 41.75 6.83
N LEU A 118 19.42 42.13 7.62
CA LEU A 118 18.67 43.37 7.50
C LEU A 118 19.36 44.46 8.33
N TYR A 119 19.63 45.60 7.70
CA TYR A 119 20.13 46.80 8.33
C TYR A 119 18.99 47.83 8.40
N SER A 120 18.65 48.22 9.63
CA SER A 120 17.69 49.28 9.94
C SER A 120 18.37 50.38 10.76
N ARG A 121 17.86 51.60 10.71
CA ARG A 121 18.34 52.68 11.59
C ARG A 121 17.57 52.66 12.91
N ASP A 122 18.28 52.80 14.02
CA ASP A 122 17.68 52.97 15.34
C ASP A 122 17.25 54.42 15.60
N ALA A 123 16.62 54.66 16.75
CA ALA A 123 16.19 55.99 17.19
C ALA A 123 17.36 56.98 17.43
N GLN A 124 18.59 56.49 17.54
CA GLN A 124 19.82 57.26 17.73
C GLN A 124 20.59 57.46 16.42
N GLY A 125 20.07 56.96 15.29
CA GLY A 125 20.67 57.02 13.96
C GLY A 125 21.72 55.95 13.67
N GLY A 126 22.00 55.04 14.60
CA GLY A 126 22.91 53.90 14.44
C GLY A 126 22.29 52.75 13.65
N TRP A 127 23.13 51.87 13.08
CA TRP A 127 22.67 50.69 12.35
C TRP A 127 22.37 49.53 13.29
N GLN A 128 21.12 49.08 13.33
CA GLN A 128 20.72 47.81 13.91
C GLN A 128 20.73 46.72 12.85
N VAL A 129 21.34 45.58 13.20
CA VAL A 129 21.51 44.45 12.27
C VAL A 129 20.77 43.24 12.79
N HIS A 130 19.79 42.78 12.01
CA HIS A 130 19.05 41.56 12.26
C HIS A 130 19.45 40.51 11.23
N ALA A 131 19.89 39.33 11.67
CA ALA A 131 20.36 38.29 10.76
C ALA A 131 19.56 36.99 10.89
N ALA A 132 19.38 36.29 9.77
CA ALA A 132 18.76 34.97 9.68
C ALA A 132 19.38 34.15 8.54
N GLY A 133 19.26 32.82 8.59
CA GLY A 133 19.79 31.92 7.56
C GLY A 133 20.43 30.66 8.13
N GLU A 134 20.94 29.79 7.25
CA GLU A 134 21.54 28.50 7.62
C GLU A 134 22.79 28.62 8.50
N ALA A 135 23.51 29.73 8.46
CA ALA A 135 24.71 29.97 9.27
C ALA A 135 24.41 30.26 10.74
N ILE A 136 23.15 30.61 11.07
CA ILE A 136 22.72 31.03 12.40
C ILE A 136 21.68 30.05 12.92
N ALA A 137 21.75 29.68 14.20
CA ALA A 137 20.78 28.75 14.77
C ALA A 137 19.37 29.39 14.74
N PRO A 138 18.31 28.66 14.35
CA PRO A 138 16.96 29.23 14.23
C PRO A 138 16.43 29.92 15.50
N ALA A 139 16.87 29.49 16.70
CA ALA A 139 16.53 30.15 17.96
C ALA A 139 17.06 31.59 18.09
N TYR A 140 18.11 31.94 17.35
CA TYR A 140 18.76 33.26 17.37
C TYR A 140 18.40 34.11 16.15
N TRP A 141 17.50 33.65 15.28
CA TRP A 141 16.94 34.50 14.25
C TRP A 141 16.11 35.63 14.87
N ALA A 142 16.12 36.79 14.22
CA ALA A 142 15.39 37.97 14.67
C ALA A 142 13.90 37.68 14.92
N LEU A 143 13.26 37.01 13.96
CA LEU A 143 11.96 36.37 14.14
C LEU A 143 12.13 34.86 14.19
N ARG A 144 11.63 34.22 15.26
CA ARG A 144 11.67 32.77 15.43
C ARG A 144 10.59 32.10 14.60
N THR A 145 10.81 32.10 13.29
CA THR A 145 9.85 31.59 12.29
C THR A 145 10.45 30.50 11.43
N ARG A 146 9.58 29.78 10.73
CA ARG A 146 9.96 28.65 9.86
C ARG A 146 10.89 29.04 8.70
N VAL A 147 10.69 30.26 8.20
CA VAL A 147 11.48 30.85 7.11
C VAL A 147 12.12 32.14 7.60
N PRO A 148 13.27 32.56 7.03
CA PRO A 148 13.89 33.83 7.37
C PRO A 148 12.89 34.97 7.20
N SER A 149 12.55 35.61 8.32
CA SER A 149 11.59 36.72 8.36
C SER A 149 12.15 37.84 9.23
N PHE A 150 11.85 39.08 8.87
CA PHE A 150 12.27 40.27 9.59
C PHE A 150 11.09 41.21 9.81
N GLU A 151 11.08 41.88 10.96
CA GLU A 151 10.10 42.91 11.29
C GLU A 151 10.68 44.30 10.98
N LEU A 152 9.86 45.17 10.43
CA LEU A 152 10.17 46.56 10.08
C LEU A 152 9.10 47.46 10.68
N GLN A 153 9.45 48.70 11.02
CA GLN A 153 8.52 49.67 11.58
C GLN A 153 8.64 51.00 10.84
N SER A 154 7.53 51.53 10.33
CA SER A 154 7.46 52.88 9.73
C SER A 154 6.69 53.81 10.69
N HIS A 155 7.39 54.77 11.28
CA HIS A 155 6.83 55.81 12.18
C HIS A 155 7.55 57.15 12.02
N THR A 156 8.38 57.30 11.00
CA THR A 156 9.28 58.46 10.90
C THR A 156 8.71 59.50 9.93
N ASP A 157 8.86 60.78 10.27
CA ASP A 157 8.54 61.92 9.40
C ASP A 157 9.37 61.94 8.10
N GLN A 158 10.43 61.13 8.02
CA GLN A 158 11.26 60.95 6.83
C GLN A 158 11.23 59.50 6.34
N PRO A 159 11.23 59.25 5.01
CA PRO A 159 11.33 57.90 4.46
C PRO A 159 12.60 57.21 4.96
N GLN A 160 12.45 56.08 5.66
CA GLN A 160 13.59 55.28 6.11
C GLN A 160 14.02 54.30 5.02
N THR A 161 15.31 54.35 4.67
CA THR A 161 15.94 53.38 3.77
C THR A 161 16.42 52.17 4.55
N TYR A 162 16.07 50.99 4.06
CA TYR A 162 16.48 49.70 4.59
C TYR A 162 17.42 49.01 3.61
N TYR A 163 18.39 48.27 4.15
CA TYR A 163 19.33 47.48 3.35
C TYR A 163 19.28 46.00 3.73
N LEU A 164 19.28 45.12 2.73
CA LEU A 164 19.38 43.67 2.87
C LEU A 164 20.69 43.20 2.27
N ARG A 165 21.55 42.58 3.09
CA ARG A 165 22.77 41.92 2.63
C ARG A 165 22.52 40.43 2.48
N PHE A 166 22.71 39.92 1.27
CA PHE A 166 22.60 38.51 0.92
C PHE A 166 23.99 37.88 0.79
N GLU A 167 24.34 37.00 1.72
CA GLU A 167 25.55 36.19 1.70
C GLU A 167 25.16 34.76 1.34
N HIS A 168 25.39 34.36 0.09
CA HIS A 168 25.11 33.00 -0.37
C HIS A 168 26.13 32.53 -1.40
N ARG A 169 26.40 31.22 -1.42
CA ARG A 169 27.44 30.64 -2.31
C ARG A 169 26.95 30.42 -3.75
N ARG A 170 25.68 30.68 -4.02
CA ARG A 170 25.01 30.45 -5.31
C ARG A 170 24.01 31.55 -5.59
N PRO A 171 23.62 31.78 -6.85
CA PRO A 171 22.61 32.78 -7.15
C PRO A 171 21.30 32.51 -6.40
N ILE A 172 20.72 33.55 -5.83
CA ILE A 172 19.44 33.46 -5.14
C ILE A 172 18.35 33.78 -6.16
N THR A 173 17.49 32.80 -6.42
CA THR A 173 16.28 32.94 -7.25
C THR A 173 15.05 33.30 -6.41
N GLU A 174 15.16 33.18 -5.09
CA GLU A 174 14.08 33.40 -4.14
C GLU A 174 13.81 34.89 -3.99
N ARG A 175 12.53 35.27 -4.09
CA ARG A 175 12.10 36.67 -4.05
C ARG A 175 11.80 37.07 -2.61
N PRO A 176 12.36 38.18 -2.09
CA PRO A 176 11.88 38.74 -0.83
C PRO A 176 10.45 39.25 -1.03
N MET A 177 9.67 39.27 0.04
CA MET A 177 8.26 39.67 0.01
C MET A 177 7.97 40.60 1.17
N LEU A 178 7.40 41.77 0.88
CA LEU A 178 6.94 42.70 1.89
C LEU A 178 5.45 42.44 2.19
N LEU A 179 5.13 42.28 3.48
CA LEU A 179 3.83 41.80 3.95
C LEU A 179 3.32 42.68 5.09
N THR A 180 2.02 42.92 5.12
CA THR A 180 1.34 43.43 6.33
C THR A 180 1.26 42.34 7.40
N PRO A 181 1.02 42.68 8.69
CA PRO A 181 0.86 41.70 9.76
C PRO A 181 -0.29 40.72 9.50
N VAL A 182 -1.39 41.20 8.91
CA VAL A 182 -2.56 40.39 8.58
C VAL A 182 -2.23 39.38 7.47
N GLU A 183 -1.58 39.82 6.40
CA GLU A 183 -1.16 38.94 5.31
C GLU A 183 -0.10 37.93 5.74
N TYR A 184 0.83 38.34 6.60
CA TYR A 184 1.84 37.44 7.16
C TYR A 184 1.19 36.31 7.96
N ILE A 185 0.24 36.63 8.84
CA ILE A 185 -0.48 35.66 9.67
C ILE A 185 -1.40 34.77 8.81
N ASP A 186 -2.17 35.35 7.88
CA ASP A 186 -3.05 34.57 7.00
C ASP A 186 -2.26 33.62 6.11
N GLY A 187 -1.16 34.10 5.51
CA GLY A 187 -0.25 33.28 4.72
C GLY A 187 0.38 32.15 5.54
N ALA A 188 0.81 32.43 6.77
CA ALA A 188 1.33 31.42 7.69
C ALA A 188 0.25 30.38 8.08
N SER A 189 -0.98 30.82 8.31
CA SER A 189 -2.13 29.95 8.64
C SER A 189 -2.48 29.00 7.49
N ARG A 190 -2.60 29.51 6.27
CA ARG A 190 -2.89 28.69 5.07
C ARG A 190 -1.84 27.60 4.85
N VAL A 191 -0.56 27.97 4.96
CA VAL A 191 0.55 27.03 4.85
C VAL A 191 0.51 26.01 6.01
N GLY A 192 0.21 26.46 7.22
CA GLY A 192 0.03 25.59 8.40
C GLY A 192 -1.06 24.53 8.20
N VAL A 193 -2.20 24.89 7.60
CA VAL A 193 -3.29 23.94 7.28
C VAL A 193 -2.82 22.88 6.29
N VAL A 194 -2.14 23.28 5.20
CA VAL A 194 -1.62 22.33 4.19
C VAL A 194 -0.61 21.36 4.81
N ILE A 195 0.27 21.86 5.67
CA ILE A 195 1.28 21.05 6.36
C ILE A 195 0.61 20.11 7.35
N GLY A 196 -0.35 20.59 8.15
CA GLY A 196 -1.12 19.75 9.08
C GLY A 196 -1.86 18.62 8.37
N LEU A 197 -2.50 18.92 7.24
CA LEU A 197 -3.15 17.93 6.40
C LEU A 197 -2.14 16.89 5.88
N MET A 198 -1.00 17.35 5.34
CA MET A 198 0.07 16.47 4.89
C MET A 198 0.51 15.50 6.00
N TRP A 199 0.77 16.01 7.20
CA TRP A 199 1.24 15.20 8.33
C TRP A 199 0.18 14.19 8.77
N GLY A 200 -1.09 14.60 8.79
CA GLY A 200 -2.22 13.72 9.04
C GLY A 200 -2.27 12.55 8.04
N MET A 201 -2.11 12.83 6.74
CA MET A 201 -2.11 11.80 5.69
C MET A 201 -0.96 10.80 5.84
N PHE A 202 0.27 11.28 6.06
CA PHE A 202 1.42 10.40 6.31
C PHE A 202 1.24 9.55 7.56
N SER A 203 0.74 10.14 8.65
CA SER A 203 0.52 9.46 9.93
C SER A 203 -0.55 8.37 9.81
N VAL A 204 -1.67 8.68 9.17
CA VAL A 204 -2.74 7.70 8.88
C VAL A 204 -2.17 6.57 8.03
N LEU A 205 -1.41 6.87 6.98
CA LEU A 205 -0.81 5.84 6.14
C LEU A 205 0.19 4.96 6.92
N ALA A 206 1.01 5.54 7.79
CA ALA A 206 1.93 4.78 8.64
C ALA A 206 1.18 3.84 9.61
N VAL A 207 0.10 4.30 10.23
CA VAL A 207 -0.79 3.47 11.08
C VAL A 207 -1.45 2.37 10.25
N LEU A 208 -1.93 2.67 9.05
CA LEU A 208 -2.49 1.67 8.14
C LEU A 208 -1.46 0.60 7.76
N CYS A 209 -0.19 0.96 7.57
CA CYS A 209 0.89 0.01 7.32
C CYS A 209 1.13 -0.91 8.52
N LEU A 210 1.10 -0.37 9.75
CA LEU A 210 1.24 -1.17 10.98
C LEU A 210 0.04 -2.10 11.20
N ALA A 211 -1.17 -1.62 10.97
CA ALA A 211 -2.38 -2.43 11.04
C ALA A 211 -2.37 -3.55 9.98
N ALA A 212 -1.98 -3.23 8.74
CA ALA A 212 -1.82 -4.21 7.68
C ALA A 212 -0.73 -5.24 8.00
N PHE A 213 0.37 -4.83 8.64
CA PHE A 213 1.40 -5.74 9.15
C PHE A 213 0.83 -6.68 10.23
N SER A 214 0.09 -6.17 11.21
CA SER A 214 -0.53 -6.99 12.27
C SER A 214 -1.48 -8.05 11.68
N MET A 215 -2.29 -7.67 10.69
CA MET A 215 -3.29 -8.55 10.07
C MET A 215 -2.69 -9.55 9.07
N SER A 216 -1.74 -9.12 8.23
CA SER A 216 -1.15 -9.98 7.18
C SER A 216 0.10 -10.74 7.64
N ARG A 217 0.74 -10.30 8.73
CA ARG A 217 2.08 -10.72 9.18
C ARG A 217 3.17 -10.64 8.12
N SER A 218 2.96 -9.87 7.05
CA SER A 218 3.94 -9.67 5.99
C SER A 218 4.85 -8.48 6.28
N LYS A 219 6.16 -8.75 6.43
CA LYS A 219 7.19 -7.73 6.71
C LYS A 219 7.29 -6.63 5.65
N VAL A 220 6.75 -6.85 4.45
CA VAL A 220 6.75 -5.85 3.36
C VAL A 220 6.00 -4.57 3.78
N PHE A 221 4.92 -4.69 4.56
CA PHE A 221 4.19 -3.53 5.07
C PHE A 221 5.00 -2.71 6.09
N LEU A 222 5.86 -3.35 6.88
CA LEU A 222 6.74 -2.66 7.82
C LEU A 222 7.80 -1.85 7.08
N TRP A 223 8.43 -2.43 6.05
CA TRP A 223 9.39 -1.71 5.21
C TRP A 223 8.73 -0.58 4.40
N PHE A 224 7.51 -0.77 3.92
CA PHE A 224 6.75 0.31 3.29
C PHE A 224 6.43 1.42 4.29
N GLY A 225 6.00 1.09 5.51
CA GLY A 225 5.81 2.05 6.59
C GLY A 225 7.10 2.83 6.92
N ALA A 226 8.26 2.16 6.89
CA ALA A 226 9.55 2.83 7.06
C ALA A 226 9.79 3.88 5.97
N VAL A 227 9.51 3.58 4.70
CA VAL A 227 9.59 4.57 3.60
C VAL A 227 8.70 5.77 3.87
N VAL A 228 7.43 5.54 4.24
CA VAL A 228 6.45 6.59 4.55
C VAL A 228 6.95 7.50 5.67
N ILE A 229 7.48 6.92 6.77
CA ILE A 229 8.00 7.68 7.92
C ILE A 229 9.27 8.47 7.54
N THR A 230 10.22 7.85 6.85
CA THR A 230 11.46 8.55 6.44
C THR A 230 11.16 9.68 5.45
N LEU A 231 10.20 9.49 4.55
CA LEU A 231 9.77 10.50 3.61
C LEU A 231 9.02 11.64 4.32
N MET A 232 8.14 11.31 5.28
CA MET A 232 7.48 12.30 6.15
C MET A 232 8.51 13.16 6.88
N PHE A 233 9.53 12.53 7.48
CA PHE A 233 10.61 13.22 8.16
C PHE A 233 11.43 14.11 7.21
N THR A 234 11.71 13.64 5.99
CA THR A 234 12.39 14.44 4.97
C THR A 234 11.59 15.67 4.60
N GLN A 235 10.27 15.55 4.41
CA GLN A 235 9.41 16.70 4.15
C GLN A 235 9.38 17.67 5.34
N LEU A 236 9.34 17.16 6.57
CA LEU A 236 9.39 18.00 7.78
C LEU A 236 10.65 18.86 7.82
N VAL A 237 11.80 18.29 7.44
CA VAL A 237 13.07 19.01 7.37
C VAL A 237 13.06 20.03 6.23
N LEU A 238 12.64 19.61 5.02
CA LEU A 238 12.59 20.48 3.83
C LEU A 238 11.56 21.61 3.90
N ILE A 239 10.62 21.55 4.84
CA ILE A 239 9.65 22.63 5.09
C ILE A 239 10.16 23.57 6.20
N GLY A 240 11.25 23.22 6.89
CA GLY A 240 11.88 24.07 7.92
C GLY A 240 11.36 23.85 9.34
N TYR A 241 10.44 22.91 9.55
CA TYR A 241 9.88 22.61 10.88
C TYR A 241 10.91 21.95 11.81
N GLY A 242 11.85 21.20 11.25
CA GLY A 242 12.92 20.56 12.03
C GLY A 242 13.77 21.58 12.78
N GLY A 243 14.31 22.56 12.04
CA GLY A 243 15.08 23.67 12.61
C GLY A 243 14.24 24.58 13.50
N TRP A 244 12.98 24.82 13.16
CA TRP A 244 12.14 25.70 13.97
C TRP A 244 11.74 25.10 15.34
N ARG A 245 11.41 23.79 15.40
CA ARG A 245 10.78 23.20 16.60
C ARG A 245 11.53 22.02 17.24
N ILE A 246 12.27 21.22 16.46
CA ILE A 246 12.89 19.98 16.96
C ILE A 246 14.33 20.23 17.45
N TRP A 247 15.15 20.97 16.70
CA TRP A 247 16.55 21.28 17.06
C TRP A 247 16.90 22.77 16.92
N PRO A 248 16.16 23.70 17.57
CA PRO A 248 16.28 25.14 17.32
C PRO A 248 17.64 25.77 17.65
N TYR A 249 18.45 25.13 18.49
CA TYR A 249 19.75 25.64 18.92
C TYR A 249 20.93 25.07 18.12
N SER A 250 20.72 24.06 17.27
CA SER A 250 21.81 23.39 16.56
C SER A 250 21.88 23.79 15.09
N VAL A 251 22.90 24.59 14.75
CA VAL A 251 23.23 24.94 13.36
C VAL A 251 23.60 23.70 12.56
N HIS A 252 24.48 22.86 13.13
CA HIS A 252 24.99 21.66 12.47
C HIS A 252 23.88 20.68 12.10
N LEU A 253 22.97 20.36 13.02
CA LEU A 253 21.84 19.46 12.73
C LEU A 253 20.92 20.03 11.65
N ASN A 254 20.67 21.34 11.67
CA ASN A 254 19.82 21.97 10.67
C ASN A 254 20.39 21.87 9.25
N GLN A 255 21.70 22.08 9.11
CA GLN A 255 22.40 21.94 7.83
C GLN A 255 22.47 20.48 7.37
N VAL A 256 22.82 19.56 8.27
CA VAL A 256 23.02 18.14 7.96
C VAL A 256 21.72 17.41 7.66
N MET A 257 20.65 17.64 8.43
CA MET A 257 19.40 16.90 8.29
C MET A 257 18.73 17.12 6.93
N GLY A 258 18.90 18.29 6.30
CA GLY A 258 18.39 18.54 4.95
C GLY A 258 18.97 17.59 3.90
N TRP A 259 20.19 17.10 4.14
CA TRP A 259 20.93 16.24 3.22
C TRP A 259 20.77 14.77 3.61
N VAL A 260 20.93 14.47 4.90
CA VAL A 260 20.85 13.11 5.45
C VAL A 260 19.45 12.52 5.31
N SER A 261 18.38 13.26 5.61
CA SER A 261 17.01 12.75 5.55
C SER A 261 16.62 12.20 4.18
N ALA A 262 16.98 12.90 3.10
CA ALA A 262 16.73 12.45 1.73
C ALA A 262 17.51 11.16 1.39
N THR A 263 18.76 11.04 1.84
CA THR A 263 19.57 9.83 1.63
C THR A 263 19.05 8.62 2.40
N VAL A 264 18.55 8.81 3.63
CA VAL A 264 17.92 7.76 4.43
C VAL A 264 16.61 7.30 3.79
N THR A 265 15.80 8.23 3.27
CA THR A 265 14.58 7.89 2.53
C THR A 265 14.88 7.06 1.28
N MET A 266 15.95 7.40 0.56
CA MET A 266 16.41 6.60 -0.59
C MET A 266 16.83 5.19 -0.19
N ALA A 267 17.54 5.05 0.93
CA ALA A 267 17.93 3.75 1.47
C ALA A 267 16.71 2.88 1.81
N ALA A 268 15.72 3.47 2.49
CA ALA A 268 14.46 2.82 2.83
C ALA A 268 13.68 2.40 1.57
N ALA A 269 13.62 3.27 0.55
CA ALA A 269 12.94 2.97 -0.71
C ALA A 269 13.60 1.81 -1.47
N ALA A 270 14.93 1.81 -1.59
CA ALA A 270 15.68 0.71 -2.22
C ALA A 270 15.45 -0.62 -1.50
N TRP A 271 15.47 -0.60 -0.17
CA TRP A 271 15.25 -1.80 0.64
C TRP A 271 13.81 -2.29 0.52
N PHE A 272 12.84 -1.38 0.56
CA PHE A 272 11.44 -1.69 0.29
C PHE A 272 11.26 -2.36 -1.06
N CYS A 273 11.84 -1.81 -2.14
CA CYS A 273 11.76 -2.41 -3.47
C CYS A 273 12.37 -3.82 -3.51
N ALA A 274 13.52 -4.03 -2.85
CA ALA A 274 14.15 -5.35 -2.78
C ALA A 274 13.24 -6.41 -2.14
N GLN A 275 12.52 -6.03 -1.08
CA GLN A 275 11.59 -6.91 -0.36
C GLN A 275 10.25 -7.06 -1.09
N ALA A 276 9.71 -5.95 -1.63
CA ALA A 276 8.43 -5.93 -2.31
C ALA A 276 8.44 -6.80 -3.57
N SER A 277 9.54 -6.83 -4.31
CA SER A 277 9.66 -7.64 -5.53
C SER A 277 10.12 -9.09 -5.29
N TYR A 278 10.23 -9.55 -4.03
CA TYR A 278 10.81 -10.87 -3.69
C TYR A 278 12.14 -11.13 -4.41
N ALA A 279 12.95 -10.07 -4.57
CA ALA A 279 14.16 -10.12 -5.40
C ALA A 279 15.15 -11.18 -4.90
N ARG A 280 15.11 -11.51 -3.61
CA ARG A 280 15.95 -12.55 -3.00
C ARG A 280 15.70 -13.94 -3.59
N ASP A 281 14.44 -14.29 -3.85
CA ASP A 281 14.05 -15.65 -4.22
C ASP A 281 14.07 -15.84 -5.74
N GLY A 282 13.79 -14.79 -6.52
CA GLY A 282 13.79 -14.85 -7.98
C GLY A 282 15.09 -14.39 -8.66
N HIS A 283 15.75 -13.34 -8.14
CA HIS A 283 16.82 -12.63 -8.84
C HIS A 283 17.93 -12.11 -7.89
N PRO A 284 18.86 -12.97 -7.43
CA PRO A 284 19.83 -12.64 -6.39
C PRO A 284 20.83 -11.54 -6.78
N ARG A 285 21.05 -11.29 -8.09
CA ARG A 285 21.85 -10.14 -8.56
C ARG A 285 21.14 -8.81 -8.30
N LEU A 286 19.83 -8.77 -8.53
CA LEU A 286 19.03 -7.58 -8.32
C LEU A 286 18.87 -7.26 -6.83
N TYR A 287 18.70 -8.30 -6.01
CA TYR A 287 18.73 -8.16 -4.56
C TYR A 287 20.06 -7.55 -4.08
N ARG A 288 21.21 -8.05 -4.58
CA ARG A 288 22.54 -7.50 -4.23
C ARG A 288 22.71 -6.05 -4.69
N LEU A 289 22.23 -5.69 -5.88
CA LEU A 289 22.23 -4.31 -6.37
C LEU A 289 21.46 -3.39 -5.40
N LEU A 290 20.20 -3.72 -5.11
CA LEU A 290 19.35 -2.90 -4.25
C LEU A 290 19.86 -2.84 -2.80
N ALA A 291 20.36 -3.96 -2.26
CA ALA A 291 21.00 -3.98 -0.96
C ALA A 291 22.28 -3.13 -0.91
N GLY A 292 23.07 -3.14 -2.00
CA GLY A 292 24.24 -2.27 -2.16
C GLY A 292 23.85 -0.79 -2.20
N VAL A 293 22.77 -0.45 -2.90
CA VAL A 293 22.22 0.92 -2.92
C VAL A 293 21.75 1.34 -1.52
N THR A 294 21.06 0.46 -0.78
CA THR A 294 20.67 0.72 0.61
C THR A 294 21.88 0.95 1.51
N ALA A 295 22.85 0.03 1.49
CA ALA A 295 24.05 0.12 2.32
C ALA A 295 24.88 1.37 1.98
N GLY A 296 25.09 1.67 0.70
CA GLY A 296 25.83 2.86 0.26
C GLY A 296 25.11 4.16 0.63
N SER A 297 23.77 4.19 0.54
CA SER A 297 22.99 5.36 0.95
C SER A 297 23.04 5.59 2.46
N LEU A 298 22.99 4.52 3.27
CA LEU A 298 23.15 4.60 4.72
C LEU A 298 24.58 4.99 5.13
N LEU A 299 25.59 4.42 4.48
CA LEU A 299 27.00 4.78 4.72
C LEU A 299 27.20 6.27 4.43
N MET A 300 26.71 6.75 3.28
CA MET A 300 26.78 8.16 2.92
C MET A 300 26.05 9.04 3.94
N ALA A 301 24.85 8.64 4.38
CA ALA A 301 24.11 9.33 5.44
C ALA A 301 24.94 9.43 6.74
N CYS A 302 25.59 8.34 7.16
CA CYS A 302 26.45 8.32 8.35
C CYS A 302 27.68 9.24 8.19
N VAL A 303 28.35 9.23 7.03
CA VAL A 303 29.51 10.10 6.77
C VAL A 303 29.09 11.57 6.81
N MET A 304 27.97 11.92 6.16
CA MET A 304 27.44 13.29 6.15
C MET A 304 26.98 13.76 7.53
N MET A 305 26.53 12.83 8.39
CA MET A 305 26.15 13.12 9.78
C MET A 305 27.33 13.58 10.63
N VAL A 306 28.55 13.11 10.33
CA VAL A 306 29.76 13.50 11.05
C VAL A 306 30.28 14.85 10.56
N ARG A 307 30.44 15.00 9.23
CA ARG A 307 30.89 16.24 8.57
C ARG A 307 30.24 16.33 7.21
N LEU A 308 29.56 17.44 6.94
CA LEU A 308 28.91 17.68 5.65
C LEU A 308 29.91 17.81 4.49
N ASP A 309 31.11 18.35 4.76
CA ASP A 309 32.14 18.64 3.74
C ASP A 309 32.82 17.39 3.16
N PHE A 310 32.71 16.22 3.82
CA PHE A 310 33.33 14.99 3.32
C PHE A 310 32.68 14.44 2.04
N VAL A 311 31.42 14.78 1.80
CA VAL A 311 30.68 14.31 0.62
C VAL A 311 30.33 15.52 -0.24
N PRO A 312 31.01 15.70 -1.37
CA PRO A 312 30.65 16.75 -2.32
C PRO A 312 29.18 16.64 -2.73
N ARG A 313 28.51 17.79 -2.83
CA ARG A 313 27.09 17.86 -3.22
C ARG A 313 26.81 17.14 -4.53
N ASP A 314 27.70 17.27 -5.50
CA ASP A 314 27.53 16.68 -6.83
C ASP A 314 27.67 15.16 -6.79
N LEU A 315 28.58 14.64 -5.95
CA LEU A 315 28.68 13.21 -5.70
C LEU A 315 27.41 12.65 -5.06
N ARG A 316 26.86 13.34 -4.06
CA ARG A 316 25.57 12.96 -3.44
C ARG A 316 24.44 12.97 -4.45
N ASN A 317 24.32 14.04 -5.24
CA ASN A 317 23.27 14.17 -6.25
C ASN A 317 23.38 13.08 -7.32
N LEU A 318 24.60 12.79 -7.79
CA LEU A 318 24.87 11.70 -8.70
C LEU A 318 24.47 10.35 -8.09
N TRP A 319 24.85 10.09 -6.83
CA TRP A 319 24.46 8.86 -6.13
C TRP A 319 22.94 8.72 -6.03
N LEU A 320 22.23 9.78 -5.63
CA LEU A 320 20.76 9.77 -5.53
C LEU A 320 20.10 9.53 -6.90
N ALA A 321 20.65 10.12 -7.97
CA ALA A 321 20.18 9.88 -9.34
C ALA A 321 20.39 8.42 -9.75
N LEU A 322 21.60 7.87 -9.54
CA LEU A 322 21.92 6.48 -9.84
C LEU A 322 21.08 5.50 -9.01
N ALA A 323 20.86 5.77 -7.73
CA ALA A 323 20.00 4.99 -6.85
C ALA A 323 18.55 4.98 -7.36
N THR A 324 18.03 6.15 -7.76
CA THR A 324 16.68 6.27 -8.33
C THR A 324 16.55 5.48 -9.62
N VAL A 325 17.52 5.61 -10.54
CA VAL A 325 17.56 4.84 -11.79
C VAL A 325 17.64 3.35 -11.51
N ALA A 326 18.47 2.91 -10.55
CA ALA A 326 18.58 1.51 -10.17
C ALA A 326 17.26 0.95 -9.62
N ILE A 327 16.55 1.71 -8.78
CA ILE A 327 15.22 1.33 -8.28
C ILE A 327 14.22 1.22 -9.42
N LEU A 328 14.10 2.24 -10.28
CA LEU A 328 13.14 2.22 -11.39
C LEU A 328 13.46 1.12 -12.41
N ALA A 329 14.73 0.97 -12.79
CA ALA A 329 15.18 -0.08 -13.69
C ALA A 329 14.93 -1.48 -13.11
N SER A 330 15.08 -1.65 -11.78
CA SER A 330 14.73 -2.91 -11.12
C SER A 330 13.25 -3.25 -11.27
N LEU A 331 12.35 -2.28 -11.04
CA LEU A 331 10.91 -2.46 -11.16
C LEU A 331 10.49 -2.75 -12.61
N VAL A 332 11.07 -2.02 -13.58
CA VAL A 332 10.84 -2.24 -15.01
C VAL A 332 11.31 -3.63 -15.44
N TRP A 333 12.53 -4.01 -15.07
CA TRP A 333 13.11 -5.31 -15.45
C TRP A 333 12.28 -6.48 -14.94
N ILE A 334 11.83 -6.44 -13.69
CA ILE A 334 11.02 -7.52 -13.12
C ILE A 334 9.60 -7.51 -13.72
N SER A 335 9.06 -6.33 -14.06
CA SER A 335 7.79 -6.20 -14.77
C SER A 335 7.83 -6.90 -16.14
N LEU A 336 8.90 -6.67 -16.91
CA LEU A 336 9.10 -7.30 -18.23
C LEU A 336 9.24 -8.83 -18.16
N ARG A 337 9.64 -9.38 -17.01
CA ARG A 337 9.80 -10.83 -16.77
C ARG A 337 8.50 -11.52 -16.33
N GLY A 338 7.34 -10.86 -16.46
CA GLY A 338 6.02 -11.47 -16.28
C GLY A 338 5.37 -11.27 -14.91
N GLN A 339 6.00 -10.51 -14.00
CA GLN A 339 5.37 -10.16 -12.72
C GLN A 339 4.56 -8.88 -12.83
N ALA A 340 3.32 -8.98 -13.32
CA ALA A 340 2.41 -7.86 -13.53
C ALA A 340 2.18 -6.99 -12.27
N TRP A 341 2.34 -7.55 -11.07
CA TRP A 341 2.24 -6.80 -9.81
C TRP A 341 3.30 -5.71 -9.66
N ASN A 342 4.49 -5.89 -10.20
CA ASN A 342 5.56 -4.88 -10.11
C ASN A 342 5.31 -3.69 -11.05
N LEU A 343 4.57 -3.90 -12.15
CA LEU A 343 4.10 -2.78 -12.99
C LEU A 343 3.18 -1.85 -12.19
N LEU A 344 2.31 -2.42 -11.35
CA LEU A 344 1.41 -1.64 -10.50
C LEU A 344 2.18 -0.84 -9.45
N LEU A 345 3.30 -1.36 -8.93
CA LEU A 345 4.21 -0.61 -8.06
C LEU A 345 4.90 0.53 -8.81
N LEU A 346 5.35 0.29 -10.04
CA LEU A 346 5.97 1.30 -10.89
C LEU A 346 5.01 2.46 -11.20
N ILE A 347 3.73 2.16 -11.48
CA ILE A 347 2.68 3.17 -11.66
C ILE A 347 2.53 4.04 -10.41
N GLY A 348 2.61 3.45 -9.22
CA GLY A 348 2.59 4.19 -7.96
C GLY A 348 3.85 5.03 -7.71
N ALA A 349 4.99 4.66 -8.28
CA ALA A 349 6.22 5.45 -8.21
C ALA A 349 6.20 6.68 -9.13
N ALA A 350 5.40 6.69 -10.21
CA ALA A 350 5.35 7.79 -11.15
C ALA A 350 4.87 9.13 -10.52
N PRO A 351 3.81 9.19 -9.70
CA PRO A 351 3.45 10.40 -8.97
C PRO A 351 4.53 10.91 -8.00
N ILE A 352 5.31 10.00 -7.40
CA ILE A 352 6.43 10.35 -6.52
C ILE A 352 7.57 10.97 -7.35
N GLY A 353 7.85 10.42 -8.54
CA GLY A 353 8.77 11.01 -9.50
C GLY A 353 8.30 12.39 -10.00
N GLY A 354 7.00 12.54 -10.25
CA GLY A 354 6.38 13.82 -10.60
C GLY A 354 6.57 14.89 -9.51
N ALA A 355 6.51 14.51 -8.24
CA ALA A 355 6.80 15.40 -7.12
C ALA A 355 8.25 15.91 -7.14
N ALA A 356 9.21 15.04 -7.46
CA ALA A 356 10.60 15.43 -7.61
C ALA A 356 10.82 16.34 -8.83
N LEU A 357 10.14 16.07 -9.94
CA LEU A 357 10.16 16.92 -11.14
C LEU A 357 9.58 18.30 -10.89
N ALA A 358 8.52 18.44 -10.08
CA ALA A 358 7.95 19.73 -9.70
C ALA A 358 8.96 20.63 -8.96
N ARG A 359 9.86 20.03 -8.16
CA ARG A 359 10.95 20.80 -7.53
C ARG A 359 12.01 21.22 -8.54
N LEU A 360 12.31 20.37 -9.52
CA LEU A 360 13.24 20.71 -10.60
C LEU A 360 12.68 21.79 -11.53
N SER A 361 11.37 21.79 -11.81
CA SER A 361 10.74 22.84 -12.60
C SER A 361 10.73 24.19 -11.89
N TYR A 362 10.60 24.22 -10.56
CA TYR A 362 10.83 25.43 -9.76
C TYR A 362 12.27 25.93 -9.91
N ASN A 363 13.26 25.04 -9.76
CA ASN A 363 14.68 25.40 -9.93
C ASN A 363 15.02 25.88 -11.36
N ALA A 364 14.28 25.43 -12.37
CA ALA A 364 14.41 25.87 -13.76
C ALA A 364 13.68 27.19 -14.06
N GLY A 365 12.97 27.76 -13.09
CA GLY A 365 12.21 29.01 -13.23
C GLY A 365 10.84 28.88 -13.90
N TRP A 366 10.36 27.66 -14.17
CA TRP A 366 9.05 27.44 -14.83
C TRP A 366 7.87 27.63 -13.88
N VAL A 367 8.10 27.49 -12.57
CA VAL A 367 7.10 27.72 -11.54
C VAL A 367 7.59 28.83 -10.65
N LEU A 368 6.77 29.88 -10.49
CA LEU A 368 7.15 31.09 -9.76
C LEU A 368 6.98 30.94 -8.24
N ASN A 369 6.12 30.00 -7.79
CA ASN A 369 5.75 29.84 -6.39
C ASN A 369 6.31 28.54 -5.81
N VAL A 370 7.31 28.65 -4.92
CA VAL A 370 7.97 27.48 -4.30
C VAL A 370 7.03 26.65 -3.43
N GLU A 371 6.11 27.31 -2.72
CA GLU A 371 5.23 26.67 -1.75
C GLU A 371 4.09 25.90 -2.41
N SER A 372 3.55 26.40 -3.52
CA SER A 372 2.54 25.67 -4.30
C SER A 372 3.16 24.46 -5.01
N ALA A 373 4.38 24.62 -5.57
CA ALA A 373 5.12 23.51 -6.15
C ALA A 373 5.39 22.40 -5.11
N GLN A 374 5.75 22.79 -3.88
CA GLN A 374 5.97 21.85 -2.77
C GLN A 374 4.67 21.17 -2.33
N ALA A 375 3.58 21.92 -2.17
CA ALA A 375 2.27 21.36 -1.81
C ALA A 375 1.75 20.38 -2.86
N ALA A 376 1.81 20.76 -4.14
CA ALA A 376 1.42 19.89 -5.26
C ALA A 376 2.29 18.63 -5.33
N GLY A 377 3.61 18.76 -5.13
CA GLY A 377 4.52 17.63 -5.09
C GLY A 377 4.19 16.66 -3.95
N VAL A 378 3.91 17.16 -2.76
CA VAL A 378 3.48 16.34 -1.62
C VAL A 378 2.19 15.59 -1.93
N LEU A 379 1.16 16.28 -2.45
CA LEU A 379 -0.11 15.65 -2.80
C LEU A 379 0.07 14.56 -3.86
N SER A 380 0.89 14.83 -4.88
CA SER A 380 1.27 13.84 -5.89
C SER A 380 1.94 12.61 -5.27
N ALA A 381 2.91 12.82 -4.36
CA ALA A 381 3.56 11.73 -3.65
C ALA A 381 2.56 10.92 -2.80
N MET A 382 1.60 11.57 -2.14
CA MET A 382 0.56 10.88 -1.35
C MET A 382 -0.30 9.96 -2.21
N VAL A 383 -0.72 10.42 -3.38
CA VAL A 383 -1.49 9.59 -4.33
C VAL A 383 -0.67 8.35 -4.73
N GLY A 384 0.62 8.52 -5.02
CA GLY A 384 1.52 7.41 -5.32
C GLY A 384 1.67 6.41 -4.17
N LEU A 385 1.87 6.89 -2.94
CA LEU A 385 2.01 6.03 -1.76
C LEU A 385 0.71 5.28 -1.42
N LEU A 386 -0.44 5.94 -1.50
CA LEU A 386 -1.74 5.28 -1.29
C LEU A 386 -2.02 4.22 -2.35
N TRP A 387 -1.62 4.47 -3.59
CA TRP A 387 -1.68 3.47 -4.66
C TRP A 387 -0.81 2.26 -4.34
N ILE A 388 0.46 2.48 -3.97
CA ILE A 388 1.38 1.40 -3.57
C ILE A 388 0.80 0.59 -2.41
N PHE A 389 0.26 1.26 -1.38
CA PHE A 389 -0.40 0.60 -0.26
C PHE A 389 -1.58 -0.26 -0.71
N GLY A 390 -2.45 0.26 -1.57
CA GLY A 390 -3.59 -0.46 -2.13
C GLY A 390 -3.17 -1.70 -2.90
N VAL A 391 -2.12 -1.59 -3.73
CA VAL A 391 -1.54 -2.72 -4.48
C VAL A 391 -0.99 -3.79 -3.53
N LEU A 392 -0.27 -3.39 -2.48
CA LEU A 392 0.24 -4.32 -1.46
C LEU A 392 -0.88 -5.03 -0.71
N ALA A 393 -1.90 -4.30 -0.27
CA ALA A 393 -3.06 -4.83 0.43
C ALA A 393 -3.84 -5.83 -0.44
N TRP A 394 -4.05 -5.48 -1.71
CA TRP A 394 -4.68 -6.36 -2.68
C TRP A 394 -3.86 -7.64 -2.90
N ARG A 395 -2.55 -7.50 -3.13
CA ARG A 395 -1.65 -8.64 -3.31
C ARG A 395 -1.64 -9.56 -2.08
N SER A 396 -1.63 -8.98 -0.88
CA SER A 396 -1.68 -9.75 0.37
C SER A 396 -2.98 -10.54 0.51
N ARG A 397 -4.12 -9.96 0.12
CA ARG A 397 -5.41 -10.66 0.13
C ARG A 397 -5.48 -11.76 -0.92
N ALA A 398 -4.98 -11.51 -2.13
CA ALA A 398 -4.92 -12.51 -3.20
C ALA A 398 -4.11 -13.75 -2.76
N ALA A 399 -2.99 -13.54 -2.06
CA ALA A 399 -2.20 -14.63 -1.50
C ALA A 399 -2.98 -15.45 -0.44
N LEU A 400 -3.72 -14.79 0.45
CA LEU A 400 -4.56 -15.47 1.45
C LEU A 400 -5.64 -16.34 0.78
N PHE A 401 -6.34 -15.81 -0.22
CA PHE A 401 -7.35 -16.57 -0.96
C PHE A 401 -6.75 -17.75 -1.73
N SER A 402 -5.53 -17.61 -2.27
CA SER A 402 -4.84 -18.72 -2.93
C SER A 402 -4.50 -19.84 -1.94
N ASN A 403 -4.06 -19.51 -0.73
CA ASN A 403 -3.77 -20.50 0.31
C ASN A 403 -5.04 -21.23 0.77
N HIS A 404 -6.16 -20.50 0.97
CA HIS A 404 -7.43 -21.13 1.31
C HIS A 404 -7.96 -22.04 0.19
N ARG A 405 -7.81 -21.63 -1.08
CA ARG A 405 -8.18 -22.48 -2.23
C ARG A 405 -7.27 -23.70 -2.35
N GLY A 406 -5.97 -23.55 -2.10
CA GLY A 406 -5.03 -24.67 -2.04
C GLY A 406 -5.38 -25.67 -0.92
N ALA A 407 -5.73 -25.18 0.27
CA ALA A 407 -6.17 -26.03 1.37
C ALA A 407 -7.52 -26.73 1.09
N ALA A 408 -8.45 -26.03 0.43
CA ALA A 408 -9.73 -26.62 0.00
C ALA A 408 -9.53 -27.71 -1.06
N LEU A 409 -8.71 -27.46 -2.09
CA LEU A 409 -8.30 -28.47 -3.08
C LEU A 409 -7.48 -29.60 -2.47
N ALA A 410 -6.81 -29.35 -1.35
CA ALA A 410 -6.09 -30.37 -0.59
C ALA A 410 -7.01 -31.22 0.31
N THR A 411 -8.29 -30.88 0.45
CA THR A 411 -9.22 -31.59 1.35
C THR A 411 -10.43 -32.16 0.62
N TYR A 412 -10.94 -31.44 -0.37
CA TYR A 412 -12.17 -31.76 -1.10
C TYR A 412 -11.91 -32.00 -2.59
N ASP A 413 -12.65 -32.92 -3.18
CA ASP A 413 -12.73 -33.16 -4.62
C ASP A 413 -13.53 -32.02 -5.29
N ALA A 414 -12.97 -31.43 -6.35
CA ALA A 414 -13.58 -30.28 -7.03
C ALA A 414 -14.87 -30.64 -7.79
N ALA A 415 -15.02 -31.90 -8.22
CA ALA A 415 -16.16 -32.35 -9.01
C ALA A 415 -17.37 -32.76 -8.15
N SER A 416 -17.14 -33.47 -7.05
CA SER A 416 -18.22 -33.96 -6.16
C SER A 416 -18.44 -33.10 -4.91
N GLY A 417 -17.46 -32.25 -4.53
CA GLY A 417 -17.50 -31.50 -3.27
C GLY A 417 -17.35 -32.36 -2.01
N LEU A 418 -17.03 -33.65 -2.17
CA LEU A 418 -16.77 -34.61 -1.09
C LEU A 418 -15.29 -34.58 -0.68
N MET A 419 -14.94 -35.21 0.45
CA MET A 419 -13.53 -35.28 0.87
C MET A 419 -12.70 -36.19 -0.06
N LEU A 420 -11.39 -35.98 -0.07
CA LEU A 420 -10.43 -36.79 -0.84
C LEU A 420 -10.14 -38.15 -0.19
N PRO A 421 -9.72 -39.17 -0.96
CA PRO A 421 -9.49 -40.54 -0.47
C PRO A 421 -8.52 -40.61 0.72
N ARG A 422 -7.44 -39.82 0.68
CA ARG A 422 -6.45 -39.72 1.77
C ARG A 422 -7.02 -39.36 3.14
N ILE A 423 -8.16 -38.65 3.17
CA ILE A 423 -8.82 -38.31 4.44
C ILE A 423 -9.45 -39.55 5.07
N ILE A 424 -10.03 -40.45 4.26
CA ILE A 424 -10.53 -41.75 4.71
C ILE A 424 -9.39 -42.62 5.20
N GLU A 425 -8.27 -42.68 4.46
CA GLU A 425 -7.10 -43.48 4.85
C GLU A 425 -6.57 -43.09 6.23
N ALA A 426 -6.63 -41.80 6.58
CA ALA A 426 -6.25 -41.33 7.91
C ALA A 426 -7.37 -41.53 8.96
N ARG A 427 -8.64 -41.34 8.60
CA ARG A 427 -9.77 -41.34 9.56
C ARG A 427 -10.30 -42.73 9.88
N LEU A 428 -10.33 -43.67 8.94
CA LEU A 428 -10.86 -45.01 9.17
C LEU A 428 -10.08 -45.77 10.26
N PRO A 429 -8.73 -45.82 10.27
CA PRO A 429 -7.97 -46.42 11.37
C PRO A 429 -8.26 -45.76 12.72
N ALA A 430 -8.37 -44.42 12.74
CA ALA A 430 -8.65 -43.66 13.95
C ALA A 430 -10.06 -43.93 14.50
N MET A 431 -11.05 -44.05 13.62
CA MET A 431 -12.43 -44.40 13.96
C MET A 431 -12.50 -45.80 14.57
N LEU A 432 -11.87 -46.80 13.93
CA LEU A 432 -11.82 -48.18 14.44
C LEU A 432 -11.12 -48.25 15.81
N LEU A 433 -10.01 -47.53 15.98
CA LEU A 433 -9.30 -47.46 17.26
C LEU A 433 -10.16 -46.82 18.36
N ARG A 434 -10.88 -45.73 18.03
CA ARG A 434 -11.76 -45.01 18.96
C ARG A 434 -12.95 -45.88 19.36
N GLY A 435 -13.62 -46.52 18.40
CA GLY A 435 -14.73 -47.45 18.64
C GLY A 435 -14.33 -48.57 19.59
N ARG A 436 -13.15 -49.20 19.39
CA ARG A 436 -12.61 -50.22 20.29
C ARG A 436 -12.34 -49.71 21.70
N ARG A 437 -11.70 -48.54 21.83
CA ARG A 437 -11.38 -47.96 23.15
C ARG A 437 -12.63 -47.59 23.94
N GLN A 438 -13.65 -47.08 23.26
CA GLN A 438 -14.88 -46.59 23.88
C GLN A 438 -15.99 -47.65 23.93
N LYS A 439 -15.77 -48.84 23.36
CA LYS A 439 -16.77 -49.90 23.17
C LYS A 439 -18.05 -49.40 22.48
N LEU A 440 -17.89 -48.49 21.52
CA LEU A 440 -18.98 -47.95 20.72
C LEU A 440 -18.91 -48.55 19.32
N ALA A 441 -20.03 -49.14 18.87
CA ALA A 441 -20.13 -49.68 17.53
C ALA A 441 -20.09 -48.56 16.48
N CYS A 442 -19.25 -48.71 15.47
CA CYS A 442 -19.12 -47.81 14.32
C CYS A 442 -19.53 -48.51 13.02
N GLY A 443 -19.70 -47.74 11.94
CA GLY A 443 -20.07 -48.27 10.63
C GLY A 443 -19.25 -47.66 9.50
N ALA A 444 -19.04 -48.44 8.45
CA ALA A 444 -18.45 -47.96 7.20
C ALA A 444 -19.29 -48.45 6.02
N MET A 445 -19.57 -47.57 5.07
CA MET A 445 -20.36 -47.88 3.89
C MET A 445 -19.54 -47.52 2.66
N MET A 446 -19.50 -48.42 1.68
CA MET A 446 -18.88 -48.15 0.38
C MET A 446 -19.96 -48.23 -0.68
N LEU A 447 -20.00 -47.22 -1.54
CA LEU A 447 -20.99 -47.06 -2.59
C LEU A 447 -20.33 -47.16 -3.95
N HIS A 448 -20.93 -47.89 -4.88
CA HIS A 448 -20.50 -48.00 -6.27
C HIS A 448 -21.58 -47.47 -7.20
N TRP A 449 -21.21 -46.52 -8.06
CA TRP A 449 -22.07 -45.98 -9.10
C TRP A 449 -21.99 -46.82 -10.37
N LEU A 450 -23.10 -47.49 -10.71
CA LEU A 450 -23.14 -48.63 -11.63
C LEU A 450 -23.16 -48.26 -13.10
N ASN A 451 -23.54 -47.04 -13.42
CA ASN A 451 -23.86 -46.68 -14.78
C ASN A 451 -23.15 -45.41 -15.17
N GLN A 452 -21.96 -45.53 -15.78
CA GLN A 452 -21.47 -44.64 -16.84
C GLN A 452 -20.39 -45.32 -17.69
N ALA A 453 -20.66 -45.49 -18.98
CA ALA A 453 -19.61 -45.59 -19.97
C ALA A 453 -18.94 -44.20 -20.13
N PRO A 454 -17.60 -44.11 -20.27
CA PRO A 454 -16.95 -42.87 -20.68
C PRO A 454 -17.45 -42.43 -22.06
N SER A 455 -18.30 -41.40 -22.10
CA SER A 455 -18.52 -40.62 -23.32
C SER A 455 -17.37 -39.63 -23.45
N HIS A 456 -16.63 -39.66 -24.56
CA HIS A 456 -15.49 -38.76 -24.81
C HIS A 456 -15.89 -37.36 -25.30
N ASP A 457 -17.16 -36.98 -25.17
CA ASP A 457 -17.70 -35.70 -25.65
C ASP A 457 -17.81 -34.67 -24.50
N GLU A 458 -17.52 -33.39 -24.78
CA GLU A 458 -17.59 -32.29 -23.79
C GLU A 458 -18.96 -32.20 -23.07
N VAL A 459 -20.04 -32.52 -23.79
CA VAL A 459 -21.41 -32.54 -23.23
C VAL A 459 -21.59 -33.67 -22.22
N GLY A 460 -20.94 -34.82 -22.45
CA GLY A 460 -20.94 -35.95 -21.54
C GLY A 460 -20.19 -35.67 -20.25
N ASP A 461 -19.05 -34.99 -20.35
CA ASP A 461 -18.26 -34.57 -19.18
C ASP A 461 -19.00 -33.55 -18.31
N LEU A 462 -19.70 -32.59 -18.91
CA LEU A 462 -20.53 -31.63 -18.18
C LEU A 462 -21.70 -32.32 -17.46
N LYS A 463 -22.38 -33.28 -18.12
CA LYS A 463 -23.45 -34.08 -17.51
C LYS A 463 -22.95 -34.93 -16.36
N ARG A 464 -21.79 -35.58 -16.52
CA ARG A 464 -21.11 -36.35 -15.47
C ARG A 464 -20.72 -35.47 -14.29
N GLY A 465 -20.16 -34.29 -14.53
CA GLY A 465 -19.83 -33.32 -13.48
C GLY A 465 -21.06 -32.89 -12.67
N ALA A 466 -22.18 -32.60 -13.35
CA ALA A 466 -23.43 -32.27 -12.69
C ALA A 466 -23.99 -33.45 -11.86
N ALA A 467 -23.92 -34.67 -12.39
CA ALA A 467 -24.34 -35.88 -11.68
C ALA A 467 -23.47 -36.14 -10.43
N LEU A 468 -22.15 -36.02 -10.54
CA LEU A 468 -21.20 -36.17 -9.42
C LEU A 468 -21.43 -35.13 -8.32
N SER A 469 -21.65 -33.88 -8.69
CA SER A 469 -22.00 -32.81 -7.74
C SER A 469 -23.30 -33.13 -7.01
N ARG A 470 -24.30 -33.67 -7.72
CA ARG A 470 -25.59 -34.05 -7.13
C ARG A 470 -25.47 -35.25 -6.19
N ILE A 471 -24.72 -36.29 -6.56
CA ILE A 471 -24.42 -37.42 -5.68
C ILE A 471 -23.71 -36.93 -4.43
N GLY A 472 -22.71 -36.04 -4.58
CA GLY A 472 -22.01 -35.44 -3.45
C GLY A 472 -22.94 -34.69 -2.49
N GLU A 473 -23.89 -33.92 -3.03
CA GLU A 473 -24.91 -33.21 -2.24
C GLU A 473 -25.82 -34.18 -1.47
N ILE A 474 -26.26 -35.26 -2.09
CA ILE A 474 -27.09 -36.30 -1.46
C ILE A 474 -26.33 -36.97 -0.31
N LEU A 475 -25.10 -37.42 -0.57
CA LEU A 475 -24.29 -38.11 0.45
C LEU A 475 -23.95 -37.18 1.62
N ARG A 476 -23.66 -35.90 1.35
CA ARG A 476 -23.38 -34.92 2.41
C ARG A 476 -24.62 -34.60 3.26
N ARG A 477 -25.82 -34.62 2.68
CA ARG A 477 -27.08 -34.44 3.44
C ARG A 477 -27.46 -35.66 4.27
N ALA A 478 -27.07 -36.85 3.83
CA ALA A 478 -27.33 -38.08 4.56
C ALA A 478 -26.38 -38.29 5.75
N ALA A 479 -25.18 -37.69 5.70
CA ALA A 479 -24.18 -37.76 6.76
C ALA A 479 -24.40 -36.72 7.86
N ARG A 480 -24.10 -37.07 9.12
CA ARG A 480 -24.06 -36.13 10.25
C ARG A 480 -22.76 -35.32 10.22
N ASP A 481 -22.71 -34.23 10.98
CA ASP A 481 -21.51 -33.38 11.09
C ASP A 481 -20.23 -34.13 11.54
N VAL A 482 -20.41 -35.25 12.27
CA VAL A 482 -19.31 -36.12 12.74
C VAL A 482 -18.93 -37.21 11.75
N ASP A 483 -19.81 -37.51 10.79
CA ASP A 483 -19.59 -38.56 9.80
C ASP A 483 -18.67 -38.03 8.68
N THR A 484 -17.91 -38.92 8.05
CA THR A 484 -16.98 -38.54 6.97
C THR A 484 -17.44 -39.12 5.65
N VAL A 485 -17.64 -38.26 4.65
CA VAL A 485 -18.00 -38.68 3.28
C VAL A 485 -16.87 -38.30 2.34
N ALA A 486 -16.39 -39.28 1.58
CA ALA A 486 -15.34 -39.08 0.61
C ALA A 486 -15.63 -39.79 -0.71
N ARG A 487 -15.02 -39.26 -1.77
CA ARG A 487 -14.92 -39.95 -3.05
C ARG A 487 -13.61 -40.71 -3.08
N CYS A 488 -13.65 -42.03 -3.24
CA CYS A 488 -12.48 -42.90 -3.25
C CYS A 488 -11.87 -43.02 -4.65
N ASP A 489 -12.71 -43.25 -5.66
CA ASP A 489 -12.32 -43.38 -7.07
C ASP A 489 -13.34 -42.65 -7.97
N GLU A 490 -13.27 -42.89 -9.28
CA GLU A 490 -14.21 -42.30 -10.24
C GLU A 490 -15.68 -42.62 -9.91
N ASN A 491 -15.96 -43.88 -9.55
CA ASN A 491 -17.32 -44.39 -9.29
C ASN A 491 -17.51 -44.93 -7.86
N HIS A 492 -16.50 -44.83 -7.00
CA HIS A 492 -16.58 -45.32 -5.62
C HIS A 492 -16.63 -44.17 -4.62
N PHE A 493 -17.58 -44.26 -3.69
CA PHE A 493 -17.73 -43.34 -2.57
C PHE A 493 -17.67 -44.10 -1.26
N MET A 494 -17.22 -43.46 -0.19
CA MET A 494 -17.16 -44.06 1.14
C MET A 494 -17.74 -43.10 2.18
N VAL A 495 -18.57 -43.66 3.05
CA VAL A 495 -19.18 -42.97 4.19
C VAL A 495 -18.74 -43.68 5.46
N LEU A 496 -18.03 -42.96 6.33
CA LEU A 496 -17.69 -43.40 7.67
C LEU A 496 -18.71 -42.84 8.65
N VAL A 497 -19.34 -43.72 9.41
CA VAL A 497 -20.39 -43.37 10.36
C VAL A 497 -19.86 -43.56 11.78
N GLU A 498 -19.65 -42.47 12.50
CA GLU A 498 -19.12 -42.52 13.86
C GLU A 498 -20.15 -43.09 14.86
N GLY A 499 -19.67 -43.88 15.83
CA GLY A 499 -20.51 -44.57 16.81
C GLY A 499 -21.07 -43.66 17.90
N PRO A 500 -22.09 -44.12 18.66
CA PRO A 500 -22.70 -45.44 18.59
C PRO A 500 -23.72 -45.56 17.44
N VAL A 501 -23.59 -46.60 16.62
CA VAL A 501 -24.57 -46.93 15.57
C VAL A 501 -24.93 -48.42 15.55
N SER A 502 -26.21 -48.69 15.26
CA SER A 502 -26.74 -50.05 15.12
C SER A 502 -26.86 -50.43 13.64
N ARG A 503 -26.99 -51.74 13.39
CA ARG A 503 -27.20 -52.28 12.05
C ARG A 503 -28.46 -51.71 11.38
N ALA A 504 -29.52 -51.46 12.16
CA ALA A 504 -30.77 -50.88 11.67
C ALA A 504 -30.55 -49.43 11.17
N VAL A 505 -29.82 -48.61 11.93
CA VAL A 505 -29.52 -47.22 11.57
C VAL A 505 -28.69 -47.14 10.29
N LEU A 506 -27.67 -48.00 10.13
CA LEU A 506 -26.88 -48.04 8.89
C LEU A 506 -27.72 -48.45 7.67
N SER A 507 -28.67 -49.35 7.85
CA SER A 507 -29.62 -49.73 6.81
C SER A 507 -30.60 -48.62 6.46
N GLU A 508 -31.03 -47.83 7.44
CA GLU A 508 -31.90 -46.67 7.27
C GLU A 508 -31.19 -45.57 6.48
N ILE A 509 -29.96 -45.21 6.87
CA ILE A 509 -29.14 -44.22 6.14
C ILE A 509 -28.93 -44.67 4.69
N SER A 510 -28.63 -45.95 4.47
CA SER A 510 -28.42 -46.51 3.12
C SER A 510 -29.70 -46.45 2.28
N THR A 511 -30.85 -46.80 2.87
CA THR A 511 -32.16 -46.72 2.19
C THR A 511 -32.50 -45.27 1.85
N LYS A 512 -32.24 -44.33 2.76
CA LYS A 512 -32.46 -42.89 2.54
C LYS A 512 -31.61 -42.35 1.38
N ILE A 513 -30.32 -42.72 1.33
CA ILE A 513 -29.43 -42.35 0.23
C ILE A 513 -29.97 -42.87 -1.11
N LEU A 514 -30.39 -44.14 -1.16
CA LEU A 514 -30.98 -44.71 -2.39
C LEU A 514 -32.29 -44.01 -2.79
N ALA A 515 -33.17 -43.72 -1.84
CA ALA A 515 -34.40 -43.00 -2.10
C ALA A 515 -34.14 -41.59 -2.68
N ASP A 516 -33.19 -40.85 -2.10
CA ASP A 516 -32.77 -39.54 -2.60
C ASP A 516 -32.16 -39.60 -4.00
N CYS A 517 -31.38 -40.65 -4.30
CA CYS A 517 -30.85 -40.89 -5.63
C CYS A 517 -31.95 -41.22 -6.66
N ILE A 518 -32.93 -42.06 -6.30
CA ILE A 518 -34.07 -42.38 -7.17
C ILE A 518 -34.89 -41.12 -7.47
N ARG A 519 -35.21 -40.32 -6.44
CA ARG A 519 -35.91 -39.04 -6.58
C ARG A 519 -35.13 -38.04 -7.44
N ALA A 520 -33.81 -38.01 -7.31
CA ALA A 520 -32.97 -37.17 -8.16
C ALA A 520 -32.98 -37.64 -9.62
N SER A 521 -33.02 -38.95 -9.86
CA SER A 521 -33.10 -39.56 -11.19
C SER A 521 -34.41 -39.22 -11.90
N GLU A 522 -35.54 -39.37 -11.18
CA GLU A 522 -36.87 -39.03 -11.69
C GLU A 522 -36.99 -37.55 -12.08
N LYS A 523 -36.44 -36.65 -11.25
CA LYS A 523 -36.39 -35.21 -11.54
C LYS A 523 -35.56 -34.87 -12.80
N GLN A 524 -34.59 -35.72 -13.14
CA GLN A 524 -33.73 -35.54 -14.31
C GLN A 524 -34.30 -36.22 -15.57
N GLY A 525 -35.40 -37.00 -15.45
CA GLY A 525 -36.04 -37.68 -16.58
C GLY A 525 -35.27 -38.89 -17.11
N GLU A 526 -34.17 -39.29 -16.46
CA GLU A 526 -33.35 -40.44 -16.80
C GLU A 526 -33.50 -41.47 -15.68
N ALA A 527 -34.14 -42.61 -15.96
CA ALA A 527 -34.45 -43.60 -14.94
C ALA A 527 -33.17 -44.14 -14.25
N ASP A 528 -32.06 -44.28 -14.97
CA ASP A 528 -30.87 -44.98 -14.46
C ASP A 528 -29.66 -44.06 -14.22
N ALA A 529 -29.88 -42.76 -14.07
CA ALA A 529 -28.79 -41.78 -13.91
C ALA A 529 -28.03 -41.94 -12.57
N PHE A 530 -28.72 -42.37 -11.50
CA PHE A 530 -28.15 -42.43 -10.15
C PHE A 530 -28.29 -43.82 -9.50
N THR A 531 -28.02 -44.90 -10.24
CA THR A 531 -28.06 -46.26 -9.70
C THR A 531 -26.81 -46.58 -8.87
N LEU A 532 -27.01 -46.88 -7.58
CA LEU A 532 -25.94 -47.14 -6.61
C LEU A 532 -26.09 -48.53 -5.99
N HIS A 533 -24.96 -49.22 -5.80
CA HIS A 533 -24.84 -50.35 -4.88
C HIS A 533 -24.13 -49.92 -3.61
N ILE A 534 -24.63 -50.34 -2.45
CA ILE A 534 -24.11 -49.99 -1.13
C ILE A 534 -23.71 -51.28 -0.38
N ALA A 535 -22.42 -51.42 -0.09
CA ALA A 535 -21.92 -52.41 0.85
C ALA A 535 -21.76 -51.77 2.22
N ILE A 536 -22.22 -52.45 3.27
CA ILE A 536 -22.17 -51.98 4.65
C ILE A 536 -21.32 -52.91 5.50
N TRP A 537 -20.37 -52.32 6.21
CA TRP A 537 -19.64 -52.92 7.31
C TRP A 537 -20.12 -52.31 8.63
N HIS A 538 -20.40 -53.17 9.61
CA HIS A 538 -20.77 -52.78 10.96
C HIS A 538 -19.82 -53.48 11.93
N ASP A 539 -19.46 -52.80 13.02
CA ASP A 539 -18.47 -53.27 13.98
C ASP A 539 -18.72 -54.73 14.41
N THR A 540 -17.71 -55.57 14.22
CA THR A 540 -17.76 -57.00 14.55
C THR A 540 -16.94 -57.27 15.80
N PRO A 541 -17.22 -58.37 16.55
CA PRO A 541 -16.46 -58.70 17.76
C PRO A 541 -14.95 -58.94 17.54
N ARG A 542 -14.53 -59.08 16.27
CA ARG A 542 -13.15 -59.33 15.88
C ARG A 542 -12.45 -58.00 15.56
N ALA A 543 -11.24 -57.84 16.09
CA ALA A 543 -10.38 -56.73 15.74
C ALA A 543 -9.95 -56.80 14.26
N GLN A 544 -10.62 -56.04 13.39
CA GLN A 544 -10.26 -55.89 11.97
C GLN A 544 -9.46 -54.62 11.68
N THR A 545 -8.46 -54.69 10.80
CA THR A 545 -7.70 -53.50 10.38
C THR A 545 -8.47 -52.67 9.35
N ALA A 546 -8.10 -51.40 9.17
CA ALA A 546 -8.75 -50.53 8.18
C ALA A 546 -8.67 -51.11 6.75
N ALA A 547 -7.54 -51.73 6.40
CA ALA A 547 -7.36 -52.39 5.10
C ALA A 547 -8.33 -53.57 4.93
N GLU A 548 -8.46 -54.43 5.95
CA GLU A 548 -9.41 -55.54 5.93
C GLU A 548 -10.86 -55.07 5.75
N VAL A 549 -11.27 -54.00 6.44
CA VAL A 549 -12.62 -53.43 6.31
C VAL A 549 -12.87 -52.92 4.89
N THR A 550 -11.91 -52.18 4.32
CA THR A 550 -12.01 -51.68 2.94
C THR A 550 -12.05 -52.83 1.92
N ASP A 551 -11.24 -53.87 2.10
CA ASP A 551 -11.21 -55.02 1.19
C ASP A 551 -12.51 -55.82 1.25
N LEU A 552 -13.05 -56.03 2.45
CA LEU A 552 -14.34 -56.68 2.65
C LEU A 552 -15.49 -55.93 1.94
N LEU A 553 -15.49 -54.59 2.03
CA LEU A 553 -16.45 -53.74 1.34
C LEU A 553 -16.30 -53.83 -0.19
N LYS A 554 -15.06 -53.81 -0.70
CA LYS A 554 -14.77 -53.95 -2.14
C LYS A 554 -15.20 -55.31 -2.70
N ILE A 555 -14.85 -56.39 -2.00
CA ILE A 555 -15.24 -57.76 -2.38
C ILE A 555 -16.77 -57.85 -2.46
N ARG A 556 -17.47 -57.30 -1.47
CA ARG A 556 -18.95 -57.28 -1.46
C ARG A 556 -19.52 -56.51 -2.66
N LEU A 557 -19.01 -55.31 -2.94
CA LEU A 557 -19.46 -54.52 -4.09
C LEU A 557 -19.18 -55.21 -5.42
N HIS A 558 -18.03 -55.88 -5.57
CA HIS A 558 -17.70 -56.62 -6.78
C HIS A 558 -18.69 -57.77 -7.05
N HIS A 559 -19.07 -58.51 -6.00
CA HIS A 559 -20.12 -59.52 -6.11
C HIS A 559 -21.50 -58.93 -6.43
N MET A 560 -21.82 -57.74 -5.93
CA MET A 560 -23.07 -57.05 -6.24
C MET A 560 -23.13 -56.54 -7.69
N ALA A 561 -22.00 -56.11 -8.24
CA ALA A 561 -21.89 -55.68 -9.64
C ALA A 561 -22.18 -56.81 -10.64
N ALA A 562 -22.06 -58.08 -10.23
CA ALA A 562 -22.37 -59.26 -11.05
C ALA A 562 -23.88 -59.59 -11.16
N GLY A 563 -24.78 -58.70 -10.70
CA GLY A 563 -26.23 -58.79 -10.93
C GLY A 563 -27.05 -59.25 -9.73
N THR A 564 -26.98 -58.53 -8.61
CA THR A 564 -27.76 -58.85 -7.40
C THR A 564 -29.10 -58.12 -7.31
N LYS A 565 -30.16 -58.80 -6.83
CA LYS A 565 -31.51 -58.21 -6.64
C LYS A 565 -31.61 -57.16 -5.51
N ARG A 566 -30.59 -57.04 -4.65
CA ARG A 566 -30.59 -56.15 -3.48
C ARG A 566 -29.48 -55.09 -3.58
N PRO A 567 -29.81 -53.80 -3.70
CA PRO A 567 -28.82 -52.73 -3.85
C PRO A 567 -28.08 -52.38 -2.54
N VAL A 568 -28.55 -52.89 -1.39
CA VAL A 568 -27.88 -52.73 -0.09
C VAL A 568 -27.58 -54.10 0.50
N GLN A 569 -26.31 -54.36 0.83
CA GLN A 569 -25.90 -55.61 1.46
C GLN A 569 -24.87 -55.38 2.57
N PHE A 570 -24.98 -56.18 3.63
CA PHE A 570 -23.94 -56.25 4.64
C PHE A 570 -22.84 -57.21 4.21
N VAL A 571 -21.60 -56.90 4.59
CA VAL A 571 -20.43 -57.75 4.32
C VAL A 571 -20.60 -59.18 4.87
N ASP A 572 -21.32 -59.35 5.98
CA ASP A 572 -21.49 -60.66 6.64
C ASP A 572 -22.74 -61.43 6.17
N SER A 573 -23.54 -60.87 5.25
CA SER A 573 -24.73 -61.55 4.71
C SER A 573 -24.36 -62.64 3.67
N PRO A 574 -25.12 -63.75 3.57
CA PRO A 574 -24.87 -64.77 2.53
C PRO A 574 -24.97 -64.17 1.11
N LEU A 575 -24.14 -64.66 0.18
CA LEU A 575 -24.12 -64.24 -1.22
C LEU A 575 -25.34 -64.81 -1.98
N GLU A 576 -26.12 -63.97 -2.68
CA GLU A 576 -27.24 -64.39 -3.55
C GLU A 576 -26.74 -64.72 -4.98
N PRO A 577 -27.40 -65.65 -5.72
CA PRO A 577 -27.10 -65.91 -7.13
C PRO A 577 -27.63 -64.79 -8.07
N ALA A 578 -26.94 -64.56 -9.20
CA ALA A 578 -27.22 -63.49 -10.16
C ALA A 578 -28.57 -63.64 -10.91
N SER A 579 -29.26 -62.53 -11.20
CA SER A 579 -30.58 -62.52 -11.89
C SER A 579 -30.65 -61.53 -13.06
N ALA A 580 -31.49 -61.86 -14.06
CA ALA A 580 -31.70 -61.10 -15.30
C ALA A 580 -32.55 -59.81 -15.15
N ALA A 581 -32.25 -58.81 -15.99
CA ALA A 581 -32.63 -57.39 -15.91
C ALA A 581 -34.13 -57.01 -16.11
N ALA A 582 -35.02 -57.96 -16.47
CA ALA A 582 -36.41 -57.62 -16.81
C ALA A 582 -37.35 -57.42 -15.59
N GLU A 583 -36.96 -57.84 -14.39
CA GLU A 583 -37.76 -57.69 -13.14
C GLU A 583 -37.48 -56.38 -12.37
N GLU A 584 -36.50 -55.59 -12.79
CA GLU A 584 -35.95 -54.46 -12.01
C GLU A 584 -36.86 -53.21 -12.04
N ALA A 585 -37.55 -52.98 -13.17
CA ALA A 585 -38.48 -51.86 -13.33
C ALA A 585 -39.75 -52.02 -12.46
N SER A 586 -40.35 -53.21 -12.44
CA SER A 586 -41.56 -53.50 -11.65
C SER A 586 -41.33 -53.40 -10.14
N ARG A 587 -40.11 -53.70 -9.68
CA ARG A 587 -39.78 -53.69 -8.25
C ARG A 587 -39.36 -52.33 -7.72
N ARG A 588 -38.87 -51.44 -8.60
CA ARG A 588 -38.60 -50.03 -8.27
C ARG A 588 -39.88 -49.29 -7.89
N GLU A 589 -40.96 -49.52 -8.62
CA GLU A 589 -42.29 -48.98 -8.30
C GLU A 589 -42.78 -49.48 -6.92
N ASP A 590 -42.55 -50.76 -6.62
CA ASP A 590 -42.93 -51.40 -5.36
C ASP A 590 -42.09 -50.91 -4.15
N LEU A 591 -40.81 -50.59 -4.37
CA LEU A 591 -39.92 -50.01 -3.37
C LEU A 591 -40.30 -48.56 -3.05
N VAL A 592 -40.61 -47.76 -4.08
CA VAL A 592 -41.10 -46.38 -3.94
C VAL A 592 -42.43 -46.36 -3.19
N ALA A 593 -43.34 -47.30 -3.47
CA ALA A 593 -44.60 -47.45 -2.74
C ALA A 593 -44.40 -47.76 -1.25
N LYS A 594 -43.44 -48.62 -0.90
CA LYS A 594 -43.12 -48.94 0.50
C LYS A 594 -42.44 -47.79 1.24
N ILE A 595 -41.55 -47.05 0.57
CA ILE A 595 -40.88 -45.88 1.17
C ILE A 595 -41.92 -44.78 1.47
N ASN A 596 -42.84 -44.51 0.54
CA ASN A 596 -43.93 -43.56 0.75
C ASN A 596 -44.85 -43.98 1.92
N ALA A 597 -45.15 -45.28 2.05
CA ALA A 597 -45.96 -45.79 3.16
C ALA A 597 -45.29 -45.60 4.53
N ILE A 598 -43.96 -45.75 4.62
CA ILE A 598 -43.21 -45.57 5.87
C ILE A 598 -43.15 -44.08 6.26
N GLU A 599 -42.90 -43.17 5.32
CA GLU A 599 -42.88 -41.72 5.58
C GLU A 599 -44.24 -41.19 6.08
N THR A 600 -45.37 -41.77 5.62
CA THR A 600 -46.70 -41.39 6.13
C THR A 600 -47.00 -41.88 7.55
N SER A 601 -46.26 -42.86 8.08
CA SER A 601 -46.52 -43.48 9.38
C SER A 601 -45.80 -42.81 10.57
N HIS A 602 -44.81 -41.94 10.32
CA HIS A 602 -44.07 -41.21 11.35
C HIS A 602 -43.80 -39.75 10.93
N PRO A 603 -44.73 -38.81 11.22
CA PRO A 603 -44.66 -37.43 10.71
C PRO A 603 -43.70 -36.51 11.48
N THR A 604 -42.91 -37.02 12.42
CA THR A 604 -41.99 -36.19 13.23
C THR A 604 -40.54 -36.50 12.90
N LEU A 605 -40.05 -35.99 11.77
CA LEU A 605 -38.64 -35.75 11.42
C LEU A 605 -38.60 -35.09 10.03
N GLY A 606 -39.07 -33.83 9.97
CA GLY A 606 -38.91 -32.93 8.83
C GLY A 606 -37.86 -31.88 9.12
#